data_AF-A0A8W8LRM4-F1
#
_entry.id   AF-A0A8W8LRM4-F1
#
_cell.length_a   1.000
_cell.length_b   1.000
_cell.length_c   1.000
_cell.angle_alpha   90.00
_cell.angle_beta   90.00
_cell.angle_gamma   90.00
#
_symmetry.space_group_name_H-M   'P 1'
#
loop_
_entity.id
_entity.type
_entity.pdbx_description
1 polymer ?
#
loop_
_entity_poly.entity_id
_entity_poly.type
_entity_poly.pdbx_seq_one_letter_code
_entity_poly.pdbx_strand_id
1 'polypeptide(L)' 'ITLADIAVHEVLTTFLQNDPSCLDKHDLLRKHRQLVEHHPNLSEYLSSRPRFVV' A
#
# COMPACT_ATOMS: atom_id res chain seq x y z
N ILE A 1 9.12 6.08 8.05
CA ILE A 1 8.69 5.67 6.69
C ILE A 1 9.83 5.92 5.74
N THR A 2 10.22 4.89 5.02
CA THR A 2 11.32 4.88 4.05
C THR A 2 10.77 4.60 2.65
N LEU A 3 11.61 4.75 1.63
CA LEU A 3 11.27 4.40 0.25
C LEU A 3 10.80 2.93 0.14
N ALA A 4 11.36 2.03 0.95
CA ALA A 4 10.98 0.62 0.97
C ALA A 4 9.53 0.41 1.41
N ASP A 5 9.05 1.19 2.39
CA ASP A 5 7.66 1.10 2.88
C ASP A 5 6.65 1.49 1.79
N ILE A 6 7.01 2.49 0.97
CA ILE A 6 6.21 2.96 -0.16
C ILE A 6 6.21 1.92 -1.29
N ALA A 7 7.39 1.37 -1.63
CA ALA A 7 7.50 0.33 -2.65
C ALA A 7 6.74 -0.95 -2.26
N VAL A 8 6.80 -1.35 -0.98
CA VAL A 8 6.03 -2.48 -0.45
C VAL A 8 4.53 -2.19 -0.53
N HIS A 9 4.08 -0.98 -0.19
CA HIS A 9 2.68 -0.58 -0.32
C HIS A 9 2.17 -0.68 -1.78
N GLU A 10 2.96 -0.19 -2.76
CA GLU A 10 2.60 -0.29 -4.17
C GLU A 10 2.48 -1.74 -4.63
N VAL A 11 3.50 -2.54 -4.37
CA VAL A 11 3.55 -3.94 -4.76
C VAL A 11 2.37 -4.70 -4.15
N LEU A 12 2.11 -4.52 -2.84
CA LEU A 12 0.95 -5.12 -2.18
C LEU A 12 -0.37 -4.64 -2.77
N THR A 13 -0.47 -3.38 -3.19
CA THR A 13 -1.69 -2.84 -3.81
C THR A 13 -1.97 -3.50 -5.16
N THR A 14 -0.93 -3.74 -5.98
CA THR A 14 -1.04 -4.49 -7.24
C THR A 14 -1.38 -5.96 -7.00
N PHE A 15 -0.74 -6.60 -6.01
CA PHE A 15 -1.06 -7.98 -5.63
C PHE A 15 -2.49 -8.13 -5.11
N LEU A 16 -2.99 -7.16 -4.34
CA LEU A 16 -4.37 -7.16 -3.85
C LEU A 16 -5.42 -6.91 -4.93
N GLN A 17 -5.07 -6.21 -6.02
CA GLN A 17 -5.95 -6.08 -7.17
C GLN A 17 -6.15 -7.42 -7.88
N ASN A 18 -5.10 -8.23 -7.96
CA ASN A 18 -5.16 -9.56 -8.56
C ASN A 18 -5.74 -10.61 -7.59
N ASP A 19 -5.40 -10.52 -6.31
CA ASP A 19 -5.75 -11.51 -5.30
C ASP A 19 -6.05 -10.85 -3.93
N PRO A 20 -7.32 -10.50 -3.65
CA PRO A 20 -7.70 -9.75 -2.45
C PRO A 20 -7.47 -10.54 -1.15
N SER A 21 -7.32 -11.86 -1.24
CA SER A 21 -7.11 -12.77 -0.10
C SER A 21 -5.63 -12.90 0.30
N CYS A 22 -4.71 -12.30 -0.45
CA CYS A 22 -3.26 -12.47 -0.23
C CYS A 22 -2.78 -11.93 1.14
N LEU A 23 -3.42 -10.85 1.63
CA LEU A 23 -3.12 -10.28 2.94
C LEU A 23 -3.94 -10.86 4.11
N ASP A 24 -4.85 -11.80 3.86
CA ASP A 24 -5.68 -12.34 4.96
C ASP A 24 -4.88 -13.21 5.93
N LYS A 25 -3.79 -13.81 5.46
CA LYS A 25 -2.86 -14.58 6.30
C LYS A 25 -1.75 -13.74 6.93
N HIS A 26 -1.68 -12.44 6.63
CA HIS A 26 -0.57 -11.56 7.01
C HIS A 26 -1.07 -10.28 7.69
N ASP A 27 -1.50 -10.39 8.95
CA ASP A 27 -1.91 -9.26 9.79
C ASP A 27 -0.84 -8.17 9.93
N LEU A 28 0.43 -8.56 9.94
CA LEU A 28 1.56 -7.63 10.07
C LEU A 28 1.68 -6.72 8.83
N LEU A 29 1.51 -7.27 7.63
CA LEU A 29 1.48 -6.51 6.38
C LEU A 29 0.24 -5.61 6.30
N ARG A 30 -0.91 -6.07 6.83
CA ARG A 30 -2.13 -5.26 6.90
C ARG A 30 -1.94 -4.03 7.78
N LYS A 31 -1.35 -4.20 8.96
CA LYS A 31 -1.01 -3.09 9.87
C LYS A 31 0.03 -2.14 9.27
N HIS A 32 1.06 -2.69 8.62
CA HIS A 32 2.09 -1.90 7.95
C HIS A 32 1.49 -1.01 6.85
N ARG A 33 0.59 -1.59 6.04
CA ARG A 33 -0.12 -0.85 4.98
C ARG A 33 -0.95 0.30 5.55
N GLN A 34 -1.72 0.06 6.61
CA GLN A 34 -2.50 1.10 7.28
C GLN A 34 -1.61 2.22 7.84
N LEU A 35 -0.43 1.87 8.37
CA LEU A 35 0.53 2.85 8.89
C LEU A 35 1.09 3.74 7.77
N VAL A 36 1.37 3.15 6.61
CA VAL A 36 1.84 3.87 5.41
C VAL A 36 0.74 4.74 4.81
N GLU A 37 -0.50 4.25 4.75
CA GLU A 37 -1.66 5.00 4.22
C GLU A 37 -2.08 6.17 5.13
N HIS A 38 -1.98 6.02 6.46
CA HIS A 38 -2.32 7.08 7.42
C HIS A 38 -1.23 8.12 7.62
N HIS A 39 -0.08 7.99 6.96
CA HIS A 39 0.96 9.00 7.10
C HIS A 39 0.58 10.26 6.31
N PRO A 40 0.58 11.46 6.92
CA PRO A 40 0.00 12.67 6.35
C PRO A 40 0.55 13.02 4.96
N ASN A 41 1.87 12.96 4.77
CA ASN A 41 2.51 13.25 3.48
C ASN A 41 2.24 12.18 2.40
N LEU A 42 1.90 10.95 2.81
CA LEU A 42 1.64 9.84 1.92
C LEU A 42 0.18 9.74 1.56
N SER A 43 -0.73 10.06 2.49
CA SER A 43 -2.17 10.16 2.22
C SER A 43 -2.41 11.17 1.10
N GLU A 44 -1.81 12.35 1.17
CA GLU A 44 -1.96 13.38 0.14
C GLU A 44 -1.34 12.93 -1.20
N TYR A 45 -0.17 12.30 -1.15
CA TYR A 45 0.48 11.72 -2.33
C TYR A 45 -0.37 10.59 -2.97
N LEU A 46 -0.88 9.67 -2.17
CA LEU A 46 -1.73 8.55 -2.61
C LEU A 46 -3.08 9.03 -3.15
N SER A 47 -3.63 10.11 -2.62
CA SER A 47 -4.88 10.72 -3.11
C SER A 47 -4.69 11.53 -4.39
N SER A 48 -3.52 12.18 -4.57
CA SER A 48 -3.21 12.98 -5.75
C SER A 48 -2.63 12.15 -6.90
N ARG A 49 -2.08 10.97 -6.61
CA ARG A 49 -1.39 10.17 -7.63
C ARG A 49 -2.38 9.47 -8.56
N PRO A 50 -2.19 9.59 -9.88
CA PRO A 50 -2.99 8.83 -10.82
C PRO A 50 -2.69 7.33 -10.66
N ARG A 51 -3.75 6.54 -10.51
CA ARG A 51 -3.69 5.07 -10.49
C ARG A 51 -3.40 4.55 -11.90
N PHE A 52 -2.19 4.76 -12.40
CA PHE A 52 -1.79 4.16 -13.67
C PHE A 52 -1.43 2.70 -13.44
N VAL A 53 -2.37 1.85 -13.84
CA VAL A 53 -2.14 0.44 -14.16
C VAL A 53 -1.49 0.43 -15.54
N VAL A 54 -0.24 -0.02 -15.62
CA VAL A 54 0.39 -0.50 -16.86
C VAL A 54 0.91 -1.90 -16.57
#